data_AF-A0A3D1PT06-F1
#
_entry.id   AF-A0A3D1PT06-F1
#
_cell.length_a   1.000
_cell.length_b   1.000
_cell.length_c   1.000
_cell.angle_alpha   90.00
_cell.angle_beta   90.00
_cell.angle_gamma   90.00
#
_symmetry.space_group_name_H-M   'P 1'
#
loop_
_entity.id
_entity.type
_entity.pdbx_description
1 polymer ?
#
loop_
_entity_poly.entity_id
_entity_poly.type
_entity_poly.pdbx_seq_one_letter_code
_entity_poly.pdbx_strand_id
1 'polypeptide(L)'
;MEQKIVKYSVLSPLAKVPAYATAGAAAADLCAALEEPLTIAPMQRVLVPTGLAIELPDAGCVALVYARSGLSIKHGLCMANGVGVVDSDYRGELKVPMINLGTEPYTIAPG
;
A
#
# COMPACT_ATOMS: atom_id res chain seq x y z
N MET A 1 -20.15 15.35 11.21
CA MET A 1 -18.76 15.54 10.73
C MET A 1 -18.81 15.60 9.22
N GLU A 2 -18.11 16.54 8.61
CA GLU A 2 -18.04 16.64 7.15
C GLU A 2 -17.32 15.42 6.58
N GLN A 3 -17.88 14.82 5.53
CA GLN A 3 -17.30 13.63 4.91
C GLN A 3 -16.09 14.07 4.07
N LYS A 4 -14.89 13.67 4.49
CA LYS A 4 -13.67 13.89 3.70
C LYS A 4 -13.65 12.94 2.51
N ILE A 5 -13.60 13.50 1.30
CA ILE A 5 -13.51 12.74 0.05
C ILE A 5 -12.06 12.71 -0.41
N VAL A 6 -11.51 11.52 -0.64
CA VAL A 6 -10.21 11.32 -1.30
C VAL A 6 -10.49 10.95 -2.75
N LYS A 7 -10.00 11.77 -3.68
CA LYS A 7 -10.07 11.43 -5.11
C LYS A 7 -8.91 10.50 -5.45
N TYR A 8 -9.07 9.69 -6.48
CA TYR A 8 -8.02 8.82 -6.98
C TYR A 8 -7.96 8.82 -8.50
N SER A 9 -6.82 8.42 -9.04
CA SER A 9 -6.60 8.16 -10.47
C SER A 9 -6.06 6.74 -10.64
N VAL A 10 -6.64 6.02 -11.59
CA VAL A 10 -6.19 4.68 -12.00
C VAL A 10 -5.13 4.86 -13.07
N LEU A 11 -3.89 4.53 -12.73
CA LEU A 11 -2.70 4.69 -13.59
C LEU A 11 -2.34 3.38 -14.32
N SER A 12 -2.84 2.24 -13.83
CA SER A 12 -2.62 0.93 -14.41
C SER A 12 -3.92 0.14 -14.51
N PRO A 13 -4.16 -0.64 -15.58
CA PRO A 13 -5.31 -1.54 -15.67
C PRO A 13 -5.29 -2.65 -14.60
N LEU A 14 -4.14 -2.88 -13.95
CA LEU A 14 -3.98 -3.86 -12.87
C LEU A 14 -4.36 -3.30 -11.50
N ALA A 15 -4.60 -1.99 -11.40
CA ALA A 15 -4.95 -1.35 -10.13
C ALA A 15 -6.32 -1.84 -9.64
N LYS A 16 -6.39 -2.18 -8.35
CA LYS A 16 -7.66 -2.44 -7.67
C LYS A 16 -7.96 -1.28 -6.73
N VAL A 17 -9.10 -0.63 -6.94
CA VAL A 17 -9.55 0.47 -6.09
C VAL A 17 -9.85 -0.08 -4.68
N PRO A 18 -9.20 0.44 -3.62
CA PRO A 18 -9.42 -0.04 -2.26
C PRO A 18 -10.85 0.17 -1.79
N ALA A 19 -11.37 -0.80 -1.05
CA ALA A 19 -12.64 -0.70 -0.35
C ALA A 19 -12.46 -1.09 1.11
N TYR A 20 -13.21 -0.45 1.99
CA TYR A 20 -13.25 -0.85 3.40
C TYR A 20 -13.92 -2.22 3.50
N ALA A 21 -13.21 -3.18 4.10
CA ALA A 21 -13.69 -4.56 4.19
C ALA A 21 -14.95 -4.70 5.07
N THR A 22 -15.13 -3.81 6.04
CA THR A 22 -16.29 -3.77 6.94
C THR A 22 -16.63 -2.32 7.30
N ALA A 23 -17.84 -2.08 7.83
CA ALA A 23 -18.25 -0.75 8.28
C ALA A 23 -17.40 -0.19 9.44
N GLY A 24 -16.70 -1.04 10.19
CA GLY A 24 -15.82 -0.63 11.30
C GLY A 24 -14.34 -0.55 10.92
N ALA A 25 -13.98 -0.79 9.66
CA ALA A 25 -12.59 -0.76 9.24
C ALA A 25 -12.03 0.68 9.25
N ALA A 26 -10.87 0.86 9.88
CA ALA A 26 -10.19 2.16 9.94
C ALA A 26 -9.39 2.49 8.67
N ALA A 27 -9.03 1.47 7.88
CA ALA A 27 -8.27 1.61 6.64
C ALA A 27 -8.76 0.60 5.59
N ALA A 28 -8.42 0.83 4.33
CA ALA A 28 -8.66 -0.07 3.22
C ALA A 28 -7.33 -0.70 2.76
N ASP A 29 -7.36 -1.97 2.35
CA ASP A 29 -6.18 -2.67 1.87
C ASP A 29 -5.77 -2.14 0.48
N LEU A 30 -4.47 -1.90 0.28
CA LEU A 30 -3.87 -1.63 -1.03
C LEU A 30 -3.50 -2.95 -1.69
N CYS A 31 -3.69 -3.01 -3.00
CA CYS A 31 -3.40 -4.18 -3.83
C CYS A 31 -2.11 -4.01 -4.64
N ALA A 32 -1.42 -5.11 -4.91
CA ALA A 32 -0.19 -5.11 -5.68
C ALA A 32 -0.52 -5.12 -7.18
N ALA A 33 -0.24 -4.02 -7.88
CA ALA A 33 -0.45 -3.91 -9.33
C ALA A 33 0.73 -4.54 -10.10
N LEU A 34 0.85 -5.86 -10.02
CA LEU A 34 1.90 -6.66 -10.64
C LEU A 34 1.35 -7.48 -11.80
N GLU A 35 2.13 -7.63 -12.89
CA GLU A 35 1.80 -8.56 -13.97
C GLU A 35 2.08 -10.01 -13.56
N GLU A 36 3.21 -10.22 -12.89
CA GLU A 36 3.70 -11.53 -12.46
C GLU A 36 4.03 -11.52 -10.95
N PRO A 37 4.01 -12.68 -10.27
CA PRO A 37 4.40 -12.77 -8.87
C PRO A 37 5.82 -12.23 -8.61
N LEU A 38 5.97 -11.47 -7.52
CA LEU A 38 7.25 -10.89 -7.11
C LEU A 38 7.77 -11.58 -5.85
N THR A 39 8.87 -12.32 -5.97
CA THR A 39 9.54 -12.95 -4.82
C THR A 39 10.56 -12.00 -4.19
N ILE A 40 10.49 -11.87 -2.86
CA ILE A 40 11.36 -11.03 -2.04
C ILE A 40 12.19 -11.96 -1.15
N ALA A 41 13.49 -12.01 -1.39
CA ALA A 41 14.43 -12.76 -0.55
C ALA A 41 14.56 -12.14 0.85
N PRO A 42 15.02 -12.89 1.86
CA PRO A 42 15.37 -12.34 3.17
C PRO A 42 16.26 -11.10 3.06
N MET A 43 15.92 -10.06 3.82
CA MET A 43 16.56 -8.73 3.85
C MET A 43 16.48 -7.92 2.55
N GLN A 44 15.85 -8.44 1.49
CA GLN A 44 15.63 -7.70 0.26
C GLN A 44 14.54 -6.64 0.46
N ARG A 45 14.73 -5.50 -0.20
CA ARG A 45 13.75 -4.41 -0.30
C ARG A 45 13.28 -4.30 -1.74
N VAL A 46 11.98 -4.10 -1.91
CA VAL A 46 11.36 -3.86 -3.21
C VAL A 46 10.35 -2.73 -3.08
N LEU A 47 10.06 -2.08 -4.20
CA LEU A 47 9.04 -1.06 -4.28
C LEU A 47 7.85 -1.63 -5.06
N VAL A 48 6.74 -1.91 -4.36
CA VAL A 48 5.57 -2.56 -4.94
C VAL A 48 4.60 -1.50 -5.47
N PRO A 49 4.29 -1.48 -6.78
CA PRO A 49 3.32 -0.55 -7.35
C PRO A 49 1.90 -0.90 -6.93
N THR A 50 1.05 0.12 -6.80
CA THR A 50 -0.41 -0.06 -6.61
C THR A 50 -1.22 0.33 -7.84
N GLY A 51 -0.59 1.02 -8.81
CA GLY A 51 -1.28 1.55 -9.98
C GLY A 51 -2.27 2.69 -9.67
N LEU A 52 -2.20 3.27 -8.47
CA LEU A 52 -3.11 4.33 -8.02
C LEU A 52 -2.33 5.59 -7.66
N ALA A 53 -2.89 6.75 -7.99
CA ALA A 53 -2.54 8.03 -7.37
C ALA A 53 -3.75 8.57 -6.61
N ILE A 54 -3.52 9.38 -5.58
CA ILE A 54 -4.59 10.00 -4.79
C ILE A 54 -4.44 11.51 -4.73
N GLU A 55 -5.55 12.18 -4.46
CA GLU A 55 -5.64 13.59 -4.12
C GLU A 55 -6.41 13.71 -2.81
N LEU A 56 -5.72 14.16 -1.76
CA LEU A 56 -6.31 14.46 -0.47
C LEU A 56 -7.11 15.78 -0.54
N PRO A 57 -8.14 15.94 0.30
CA PRO A 57 -9.07 17.06 0.17
C PRO A 57 -8.45 18.43 0.45
N ASP A 58 -7.49 18.52 1.38
CA ASP A 58 -6.85 19.76 1.79
C ASP A 58 -5.50 19.53 2.49
N ALA A 59 -4.75 20.61 2.74
CA ALA A 59 -3.43 20.60 3.38
C ALA A 59 -3.44 20.18 4.87
N GLY A 60 -4.60 20.07 5.50
CA GLY A 60 -4.77 19.55 6.85
C GLY A 60 -4.94 18.02 6.90
N CYS A 61 -4.74 17.33 5.78
CA CYS A 61 -4.89 15.89 5.66
C CYS A 61 -3.57 15.19 5.33
N VAL A 62 -3.42 13.98 5.87
CA VAL A 62 -2.35 13.04 5.54
C VAL A 62 -2.97 11.68 5.29
N ALA A 63 -2.47 10.96 4.29
CA ALA A 63 -2.76 9.53 4.13
C ALA A 63 -1.59 8.73 4.69
N LEU A 64 -1.92 7.70 5.46
CA LEU A 64 -0.94 6.84 6.12
C LEU A 64 -1.06 5.41 5.57
N VAL A 65 0.07 4.87 5.13
CA VAL A 65 0.18 3.49 4.66
C VAL A 65 0.89 2.67 5.73
N TYR A 66 0.25 1.58 6.15
CA TYR A 66 0.75 0.69 7.18
C TYR A 66 0.93 -0.74 6.64
N ALA A 67 1.86 -1.47 7.23
CA ALA A 67 1.99 -2.90 6.97
C ALA A 67 0.76 -3.66 7.50
N ARG A 68 0.33 -4.70 6.78
CA ARG A 68 -0.68 -5.63 7.29
C ARG A 68 -0.05 -6.49 8.38
N SER A 69 -0.53 -6.35 9.62
CA SER A 69 0.02 -7.03 10.80
C SER A 69 0.17 -8.54 10.62
N GLY A 70 -0.79 -9.18 9.95
CA GLY A 70 -0.77 -10.60 9.64
C GLY A 70 0.42 -11.01 8.77
N LEU A 71 0.80 -10.21 7.76
CA LEU A 71 1.96 -10.50 6.92
C LEU A 71 3.27 -10.30 7.68
N SER A 72 3.32 -9.26 8.52
CA SER A 72 4.50 -8.95 9.33
C SER A 72 4.81 -10.05 10.34
N ILE A 73 3.82 -10.52 11.11
CA ILE A 73 4.09 -11.53 12.14
C ILE A 73 4.23 -12.95 11.58
N LYS A 74 3.50 -13.30 10.51
CA LYS A 74 3.51 -14.66 9.95
C LYS A 74 4.67 -14.90 8.99
N HIS A 75 5.12 -13.88 8.28
CA HIS A 75 6.09 -14.01 7.19
C HIS A 75 7.27 -13.03 7.28
N GLY A 76 7.31 -12.14 8.27
CA GLY A 76 8.35 -11.12 8.39
C GLY A 76 8.22 -10.00 7.35
N LEU A 77 7.11 -9.92 6.60
CA LEU A 77 6.94 -8.92 5.55
C LEU A 77 6.44 -7.60 6.14
N CYS A 78 7.26 -6.56 6.03
CA CYS A 78 7.04 -5.24 6.64
C CYS A 78 7.24 -4.12 5.62
N MET A 79 6.86 -2.90 6.00
CA MET A 79 7.21 -1.70 5.24
C MET A 79 8.63 -1.26 5.60
N ALA A 80 9.47 -1.03 4.58
CA ALA A 80 10.87 -0.67 4.78
C ALA A 80 11.06 0.72 5.44
N ASN A 81 10.07 1.60 5.30
CA ASN A 81 10.01 2.93 5.90
C ASN A 81 9.16 2.98 7.19
N GLY A 82 8.64 1.85 7.67
CA GLY A 82 7.77 1.78 8.86
C GLY A 82 6.35 2.25 8.59
N VAL A 83 6.17 3.55 8.32
CA VAL A 83 4.88 4.16 7.95
C VAL A 83 5.08 4.99 6.68
N GLY A 84 4.24 4.74 5.67
CA GLY A 84 4.17 5.59 4.49
C GLY A 84 3.38 6.85 4.82
N VAL A 85 4.02 8.01 4.73
CA VAL A 85 3.36 9.32 4.85
C VAL A 85 3.12 9.84 3.44
N VAL A 86 1.86 10.09 3.09
CA VAL A 86 1.47 10.65 1.80
C VAL A 86 0.90 12.04 2.05
N ASP A 87 1.67 13.04 1.60
CA ASP A 87 1.34 14.46 1.74
C ASP A 87 0.18 14.86 0.82
N SER A 88 -0.53 15.94 1.18
CA SER A 88 -1.70 16.41 0.44
C SER A 88 -1.42 16.91 -0.97
N ASP A 89 -0.18 17.32 -1.25
CA ASP A 89 0.29 17.79 -2.55
C ASP A 89 0.93 16.67 -3.40
N TYR A 90 1.06 15.47 -2.85
CA TYR A 90 1.54 14.31 -3.61
C TYR A 90 0.52 13.92 -4.69
N ARG A 91 1.00 13.72 -5.92
CA ARG A 91 0.19 13.28 -7.08
C ARG A 91 0.81 12.09 -7.82
N GLY A 92 1.92 11.57 -7.32
CA GLY A 92 2.58 10.40 -7.90
C GLY A 92 1.80 9.12 -7.62
N GLU A 93 2.26 8.03 -8.24
CA GLU A 93 1.75 6.70 -7.92
C GLU A 93 2.12 6.32 -6.48
N LEU A 94 1.12 5.85 -5.72
CA LEU A 94 1.34 5.19 -4.45
C LEU A 94 2.11 3.89 -4.69
N LYS A 95 3.34 3.84 -4.20
CA LYS A 95 4.16 2.63 -4.19
C LYS A 95 4.53 2.28 -2.76
N VAL A 96 4.47 0.99 -2.43
CA VAL A 96 4.70 0.51 -1.07
C VAL A 96 6.12 -0.08 -0.99
N PRO A 97 7.05 0.56 -0.27
CA PRO A 97 8.38 -0.01 -0.07
C PRO A 97 8.28 -1.16 0.93
N MET A 98 8.46 -2.39 0.45
CA MET A 98 8.38 -3.61 1.26
C MET A 98 9.79 -4.12 1.57
N ILE A 99 9.93 -4.74 2.74
CA ILE A 99 11.10 -5.50 3.16
C ILE A 99 10.67 -6.85 3.71
N ASN A 100 11.42 -7.89 3.37
CA ASN A 100 11.30 -9.19 4.03
C ASN A 100 12.31 -9.28 5.18
N LEU A 101 11.85 -9.18 6.42
CA LEU A 101 12.64 -9.37 7.63
C LEU A 101 12.62 -10.82 8.14
N GLY A 102 11.92 -11.72 7.44
CA GLY A 102 11.90 -13.14 7.72
C GLY A 102 13.16 -13.84 7.24
N THR A 103 13.21 -15.15 7.44
CA THR A 103 14.33 -16.02 7.04
C THR A 103 14.07 -16.78 5.75
N GLU A 104 12.83 -16.78 5.26
CA GLU A 104 12.42 -17.46 4.02
C GLU A 104 12.00 -16.45 2.95
N PRO A 105 12.19 -16.73 1.65
CA PRO A 105 11.63 -15.91 0.59
C PRO A 105 10.10 -15.82 0.68
N TYR A 106 9.55 -14.65 0.38
CA TYR A 106 8.10 -14.44 0.32
C TYR A 106 7.68 -13.95 -1.07
N THR A 107 6.66 -14.56 -1.66
CA THR A 107 6.13 -14.19 -2.97
C THR A 107 4.85 -13.37 -2.83
N ILE A 108 4.88 -12.13 -3.30
CA ILE A 108 3.70 -11.28 -3.46
C ILE A 108 3.03 -11.67 -4.78
N ALA A 109 1.78 -12.14 -4.69
CA ALA A 109 0.96 -12.40 -5.87
C ALA A 109 0.34 -11.09 -6.41
N PRO A 110 0.03 -11.02 -7.72
CA PRO A 110 -0.79 -9.95 -8.27
C PRO A 110 -2.13 -9.76 -7.56
N GLY A 111 -2.48 -8.50 -7.29
CA GLY A 111 -3.81 -8.07 -6.88
C GLY A 111 -4.08 -8.14 -5.39
#